data_AF-A0A6N6Q7N5-F1
#
_entry.id   AF-A0A6N6Q7N5-F1
#
_cell.length_a   1.000
_cell.length_b   1.000
_cell.length_c   1.000
_cell.angle_alpha   90.00
_cell.angle_beta   90.00
_cell.angle_gamma   90.00
#
_symmetry.space_group_name_H-M   'P 1'
#
loop_
_entity.id
_entity.type
_entity.pdbx_description
1 polymer ?
#
loop_
_entity_poly.entity_id
_entity_poly.type
_entity_poly.pdbx_seq_one_letter_code
_entity_poly.pdbx_strand_id
1 'polypeptide(L)'
;VPTLAILAWLARKWPAADPRRLTVLSVQGGVALLFVTLVFPIQFSREWLTVAWALEGAALLWLFLRLPHPGLRLAGLALLAVVFVRLTLNPAVLGYHQRTGVRIWNWYLYTYLVAAAAQFAGAALLRPPSHLLLASDVRSPLRGFGAILLFALLNLEIADFFAEGATLTFDFTGNFARDLSYTIGWGLFALGLLVGGIVRSSRSTRYAGLGLLAVTLAKLFFHDLARLDQLYRIGAFAGVAIIAIAASFLYQRFLNRPDSAHENPTA
;
A
#
# COMPACT_ATOMS: atom_id res chain seq x y z
N VAL A 1 3.74 -11.15 30.28
CA VAL A 1 4.42 -12.24 31.04
C VAL A 1 3.49 -13.42 31.38
N PRO A 2 2.29 -13.26 31.96
CA PRO A 2 1.46 -14.42 32.36
C PRO A 2 0.95 -15.25 31.17
N THR A 3 0.65 -14.62 30.04
CA THR A 3 0.12 -15.29 28.83
C THR A 3 1.12 -16.23 28.15
N LEU A 4 2.40 -15.86 28.09
CA LEU A 4 3.46 -16.70 27.51
C LEU A 4 3.79 -17.91 28.40
N ALA A 5 3.72 -17.75 29.73
CA ALA A 5 3.90 -18.85 30.68
C ALA A 5 2.74 -19.85 30.59
N ILE A 6 1.50 -19.36 30.46
CA ILE A 6 0.31 -20.20 30.26
C ILE A 6 0.37 -20.94 28.91
N LEU A 7 0.82 -20.28 27.83
CA LEU A 7 1.07 -20.91 26.52
C LEU A 7 2.09 -22.04 26.61
N ALA A 8 3.26 -21.80 27.23
CA ALA A 8 4.31 -22.80 27.38
C ALA A 8 3.87 -23.98 28.23
N TRP A 9 3.06 -23.73 29.27
CA TRP A 9 2.49 -24.75 30.13
C TRP A 9 1.42 -25.59 29.43
N LEU A 10 0.48 -24.95 28.71
CA LEU A 10 -0.55 -25.63 27.92
C LEU A 10 0.04 -26.40 26.75
N ALA A 11 1.05 -25.85 26.07
CA ALA A 11 1.74 -26.54 24.98
C ALA A 11 2.48 -27.81 25.44
N ARG A 12 2.98 -27.84 26.69
CA ARG A 12 3.68 -29.01 27.26
C ARG A 12 2.75 -30.07 27.85
N LYS A 13 1.61 -29.66 28.43
CA LYS A 13 0.72 -30.59 29.16
C LYS A 13 -0.54 -31.02 28.39
N TRP A 14 -0.92 -30.34 27.31
CA TRP A 14 -2.16 -30.68 26.58
C TRP A 14 -1.91 -31.79 25.54
N PRO A 15 -2.67 -32.89 25.53
CA PRO A 15 -2.54 -33.96 24.53
C PRO A 15 -2.64 -33.44 23.09
N ALA A 16 -1.75 -33.92 22.22
CA ALA A 16 -1.68 -33.50 20.80
C ALA A 16 -2.89 -33.90 19.96
N ALA A 17 -3.69 -34.85 20.44
CA ALA A 17 -4.88 -35.35 19.76
C ALA A 17 -6.12 -34.47 19.95
N ASP A 18 -6.10 -33.46 20.84
CA ASP A 18 -7.27 -32.62 21.10
C ASP A 18 -7.46 -31.58 19.98
N PRO A 19 -8.58 -31.60 19.23
CA PRO A 19 -8.83 -30.65 18.15
C PRO A 19 -8.89 -29.19 18.62
N ARG A 20 -9.14 -28.93 19.91
CA ARG A 20 -9.23 -27.58 20.48
C ARG A 20 -7.88 -26.98 20.84
N ARG A 21 -6.83 -27.80 20.96
CA ARG A 21 -5.48 -27.37 21.37
C ARG A 21 -4.92 -26.28 20.42
N LEU A 22 -5.06 -26.48 19.11
CA LEU A 22 -4.57 -25.52 18.11
C LEU A 22 -5.31 -24.18 18.19
N THR A 23 -6.63 -24.21 18.40
CA THR A 23 -7.44 -23.00 18.60
C THR A 23 -6.98 -22.23 19.83
N VAL A 24 -6.84 -22.89 20.99
CA VAL A 24 -6.41 -22.24 22.23
C VAL A 24 -4.99 -21.66 22.12
N LEU A 25 -4.04 -22.41 21.54
CA LEU A 25 -2.67 -21.92 21.32
C LEU A 25 -2.63 -20.74 20.34
N SER A 26 -3.43 -20.75 19.28
CA SER A 26 -3.49 -19.65 18.31
C SER A 26 -4.09 -18.37 18.91
N VAL A 27 -5.16 -18.50 19.71
CA VAL A 27 -5.80 -17.37 20.38
C VAL A 27 -4.87 -16.78 21.44
N GLN A 28 -4.25 -17.62 22.27
CA GLN A 28 -3.31 -17.12 23.28
C GLN A 28 -2.04 -16.55 22.65
N GLY A 29 -1.55 -17.11 21.54
CA GLY A 29 -0.44 -16.56 20.76
C GLY A 29 -0.77 -15.20 20.18
N GLY A 30 -1.95 -15.04 19.57
CA GLY A 30 -2.45 -13.76 19.08
C GLY A 30 -2.64 -12.74 20.20
N VAL A 31 -3.19 -13.15 21.35
CA VAL A 31 -3.34 -12.28 22.53
C VAL A 31 -1.97 -11.87 23.09
N ALA A 32 -1.01 -12.79 23.20
CA ALA A 32 0.34 -12.47 23.68
C ALA A 32 1.06 -11.51 22.72
N LEU A 33 0.92 -11.72 21.41
CA LEU A 33 1.42 -10.80 20.39
C LEU A 33 0.76 -9.43 20.56
N LEU A 34 -0.57 -9.36 20.67
CA LEU A 34 -1.33 -8.13 20.87
C LEU A 34 -0.90 -7.36 22.10
N PHE A 35 -0.68 -8.03 23.24
CA PHE A 35 -0.17 -7.38 24.45
C PHE A 35 1.26 -6.86 24.30
N VAL A 36 2.16 -7.64 23.67
CA VAL A 36 3.53 -7.17 23.37
C VAL A 36 3.47 -5.96 22.43
N THR A 37 2.55 -5.97 21.47
CA THR A 37 2.41 -4.92 20.46
C THR A 37 1.72 -3.67 21.04
N LEU A 38 0.84 -3.81 22.03
CA LEU A 38 0.19 -2.71 22.77
C LEU A 38 1.08 -2.04 23.83
N VAL A 39 2.13 -2.72 24.31
CA VAL A 39 3.09 -2.12 25.24
C VAL A 39 3.83 -0.94 24.63
N PHE A 40 4.15 -1.01 23.33
CA PHE A 40 4.89 0.07 22.64
C PHE A 40 4.07 1.36 22.48
N PRO A 41 2.82 1.35 21.98
CA PRO A 41 1.99 2.55 21.83
C PRO A 41 1.53 3.20 23.14
N ILE A 42 1.49 2.42 24.23
CA ILE A 42 1.16 2.96 25.55
C ILE A 42 2.35 3.75 26.11
N GLN A 43 3.57 3.46 25.66
CA GLN A 43 4.82 4.10 26.09
C GLN A 43 5.36 5.13 25.07
N PHE A 44 5.05 4.97 23.78
CA PHE A 44 5.50 5.82 22.67
C PHE A 44 4.34 6.49 21.94
N SER A 45 4.65 7.62 21.31
CA SER A 45 3.76 8.55 20.60
C SER A 45 2.78 7.91 19.57
N ARG A 46 1.71 8.66 19.21
CA ARG A 46 0.50 8.17 18.51
C ARG A 46 0.74 7.48 17.15
N GLU A 47 1.85 7.75 16.49
CA GLU A 47 2.32 7.23 15.21
C GLU A 47 2.84 5.79 15.31
N TRP A 48 3.52 5.45 16.41
CA TRP A 48 4.01 4.09 16.67
C TRP A 48 2.87 3.07 16.80
N LEU A 49 1.67 3.52 17.22
CA LEU A 49 0.47 2.69 17.25
C LEU A 49 0.11 2.15 15.86
N THR A 50 0.21 2.98 14.82
CA THR A 50 -0.15 2.56 13.46
C THR A 50 0.89 1.60 12.88
N VAL A 51 2.17 1.87 13.15
CA VAL A 51 3.29 1.01 12.74
C VAL A 51 3.18 -0.35 13.41
N ALA A 52 2.92 -0.37 14.71
CA ALA A 52 2.71 -1.57 15.51
C ALA A 52 1.57 -2.43 14.95
N TRP A 53 0.39 -1.83 14.70
CA TRP A 53 -0.75 -2.54 14.10
C TRP A 53 -0.47 -3.06 12.69
N ALA A 54 0.28 -2.31 11.87
CA ALA A 54 0.65 -2.76 10.52
C ALA A 54 1.52 -4.02 10.58
N LEU A 55 2.56 -4.00 11.41
CA LEU A 55 3.46 -5.14 11.62
C LEU A 55 2.73 -6.32 12.24
N GLU A 56 1.86 -6.08 13.22
CA GLU A 56 1.03 -7.12 13.84
C GLU A 56 0.09 -7.78 12.83
N GLY A 57 -0.56 -7.00 11.97
CA GLY A 57 -1.42 -7.52 10.91
C GLY A 57 -0.67 -8.46 9.98
N ALA A 58 0.53 -8.08 9.54
CA ALA A 58 1.40 -8.94 8.74
C ALA A 58 1.90 -10.18 9.53
N ALA A 59 2.24 -10.02 10.81
CA ALA A 59 2.70 -11.11 11.67
C ALA A 59 1.59 -12.14 11.93
N LEU A 60 0.34 -11.71 12.11
CA LEU A 60 -0.83 -12.60 12.25
C LEU A 60 -1.07 -13.41 10.96
N LEU A 61 -0.93 -12.78 9.79
CA LEU A 61 -1.01 -13.48 8.50
C LEU A 61 0.14 -14.46 8.29
N TRP A 62 1.34 -14.13 8.77
CA TRP A 62 2.46 -15.06 8.76
C TRP A 62 2.27 -16.22 9.74
N LEU A 63 1.74 -15.95 10.94
CA LEU A 63 1.43 -16.97 11.93
C LEU A 63 0.36 -17.93 11.44
N PHE A 64 -0.62 -17.43 10.67
CA PHE A 64 -1.62 -18.25 10.00
C PHE A 64 -1.00 -19.31 9.06
N LEU A 65 0.18 -19.04 8.47
CA LEU A 65 0.87 -20.05 7.66
C LEU A 65 1.44 -21.21 8.49
N ARG A 66 1.72 -20.98 9.77
CA ARG A 66 2.21 -22.00 10.70
C ARG A 66 1.07 -22.70 11.44
N LEU A 67 -0.01 -21.97 11.69
CA LEU A 67 -1.20 -22.42 12.40
C LEU A 67 -2.43 -22.02 11.57
N PRO A 68 -2.96 -22.91 10.70
CA PRO A 68 -4.01 -22.59 9.73
C PRO A 68 -5.39 -22.44 10.42
N HIS A 69 -5.52 -21.45 11.30
CA HIS A 69 -6.73 -21.11 12.02
C HIS A 69 -7.44 -19.93 11.34
N PRO A 70 -8.74 -20.03 10.98
CA PRO A 70 -9.44 -18.98 10.23
C PRO A 70 -9.50 -17.64 10.98
N GLY A 71 -9.52 -17.67 12.32
CA GLY A 71 -9.51 -16.47 13.15
C GLY A 71 -8.24 -15.62 13.01
N LEU A 72 -7.06 -16.23 12.85
CA LEU A 72 -5.80 -15.49 12.66
C LEU A 72 -5.78 -14.75 11.33
N ARG A 73 -6.31 -15.40 10.28
CA ARG A 73 -6.44 -14.80 8.96
C ARG A 73 -7.38 -13.59 8.98
N LEU A 74 -8.55 -13.73 9.61
CA LEU A 74 -9.53 -12.65 9.68
C LEU A 74 -9.03 -11.49 10.56
N ALA A 75 -8.40 -11.78 11.69
CA ALA A 75 -7.80 -10.78 12.56
C ALA A 75 -6.67 -10.00 11.86
N GLY A 76 -5.75 -10.70 11.18
CA GLY A 76 -4.66 -10.05 10.43
C GLY A 76 -5.17 -9.14 9.31
N LEU A 77 -6.17 -9.59 8.55
CA LEU A 77 -6.79 -8.77 7.49
C LEU A 77 -7.58 -7.58 8.05
N ALA A 78 -8.35 -7.80 9.12
CA ALA A 78 -9.09 -6.72 9.77
C ALA A 78 -8.13 -5.64 10.29
N LEU A 79 -7.01 -6.04 10.90
CA LEU A 79 -6.02 -5.11 11.42
C LEU A 79 -5.33 -4.32 10.29
N LEU A 80 -4.97 -4.97 9.18
CA LEU A 80 -4.45 -4.28 7.99
C LEU A 80 -5.49 -3.33 7.37
N ALA A 81 -6.77 -3.70 7.35
CA ALA A 81 -7.84 -2.82 6.87
C ALA A 81 -8.02 -1.60 7.79
N VAL A 82 -7.98 -1.78 9.11
CA VAL A 82 -8.03 -0.69 10.09
C VAL A 82 -6.86 0.27 9.91
N VAL A 83 -5.63 -0.24 9.71
CA VAL A 83 -4.46 0.58 9.42
C VAL A 83 -4.65 1.39 8.14
N PHE A 84 -5.15 0.76 7.07
CA PHE A 84 -5.44 1.44 5.81
C PHE A 84 -6.45 2.58 5.99
N VAL A 85 -7.59 2.29 6.62
CA VAL A 85 -8.64 3.28 6.92
C VAL A 85 -8.08 4.42 7.77
N ARG A 86 -7.31 4.10 8.81
CA ARG A 86 -6.70 5.11 9.68
C ARG A 86 -5.77 6.03 8.91
N LEU A 87 -4.91 5.53 8.03
CA LEU A 87 -3.96 6.36 7.29
C LEU A 87 -4.56 7.14 6.11
N THR A 88 -5.76 6.78 5.65
CA THR A 88 -6.38 7.40 4.47
C THR A 88 -7.59 8.26 4.81
N LEU A 89 -8.42 7.83 5.78
CA LEU A 89 -9.70 8.46 6.11
C LEU A 89 -9.68 9.25 7.41
N ASN A 90 -8.57 9.25 8.18
CA ASN A 90 -8.46 10.05 9.40
C ASN A 90 -7.55 11.28 9.17
N PRO A 91 -8.13 12.48 8.98
CA PRO A 91 -7.37 13.71 8.81
C PRO A 91 -6.48 14.04 10.01
N ALA A 92 -6.84 13.57 11.21
CA ALA A 92 -6.08 13.83 12.43
C ALA A 92 -4.68 13.22 12.40
N VAL A 93 -4.43 12.23 11.53
CA VAL A 93 -3.09 11.67 11.31
C VAL A 93 -2.11 12.79 10.93
N LEU A 94 -2.51 13.72 10.08
CA LEU A 94 -1.64 14.81 9.60
C LEU A 94 -1.31 15.87 10.67
N GLY A 95 -1.98 15.81 11.82
CA GLY A 95 -1.77 16.73 12.94
C GLY A 95 -1.17 16.09 14.18
N TYR A 96 -0.80 14.80 14.14
CA TYR A 96 -0.31 14.11 15.35
C TYR A 96 1.07 14.59 15.82
N HIS A 97 1.94 15.03 14.91
CA HIS A 97 3.24 15.57 15.25
C HIS A 97 3.51 16.84 14.44
N GLN A 98 4.14 17.82 15.08
CA GLN A 98 4.72 18.95 14.35
C GLN A 98 5.76 18.43 13.36
N ARG A 99 5.88 19.11 12.22
CA ARG A 99 6.81 18.74 11.16
C ARG A 99 8.24 18.69 11.72
N THR A 100 8.92 17.57 11.50
CA THR A 100 10.34 17.44 11.81
C THR A 100 11.14 18.30 10.82
N GLY A 101 12.19 19.01 11.27
CA GLY A 101 13.00 19.88 10.39
C GLY A 101 13.73 19.15 9.24
N VAL A 102 13.75 17.82 9.26
CA VAL A 102 14.27 16.96 8.18
C VAL A 102 13.16 16.63 7.18
N ARG A 103 13.20 17.29 6.02
CA ARG A 103 12.13 17.26 4.98
C ARG A 103 11.79 15.87 4.43
N ILE A 104 12.79 15.00 4.23
CA ILE A 104 12.60 13.66 3.61
C ILE A 104 12.53 12.55 4.67
N TRP A 105 13.33 12.62 5.72
CA TRP A 105 13.33 11.64 6.81
C TRP A 105 12.30 11.99 7.88
N ASN A 106 11.06 12.18 7.44
CA ASN A 106 9.93 12.53 8.30
C ASN A 106 9.19 11.26 8.78
N TRP A 107 8.24 11.44 9.67
CA TRP A 107 7.49 10.32 10.25
C TRP A 107 6.40 9.75 9.32
N TYR A 108 5.93 10.55 8.37
CA TYR A 108 5.02 10.09 7.31
C TYR A 108 5.71 9.03 6.45
N LEU A 109 6.97 9.24 6.07
CA LEU A 109 7.78 8.32 5.26
C LEU A 109 7.78 6.91 5.85
N TYR A 110 8.29 6.73 7.06
CA TYR A 110 8.40 5.38 7.63
C TYR A 110 7.03 4.77 7.96
N THR A 111 6.06 5.56 8.42
CA THR A 111 4.74 5.04 8.80
C THR A 111 3.99 4.50 7.58
N TYR A 112 3.93 5.27 6.50
CA TYR A 112 3.26 4.85 5.27
C TYR A 112 4.04 3.74 4.54
N LEU A 113 5.38 3.78 4.52
CA LEU A 113 6.18 2.70 3.92
C LEU A 113 6.00 1.37 4.66
N VAL A 114 6.06 1.37 6.00
CA VAL A 114 5.86 0.14 6.78
C VAL A 114 4.44 -0.39 6.60
N ALA A 115 3.43 0.49 6.61
CA ALA A 115 2.05 0.10 6.36
C ALA A 115 1.87 -0.48 4.94
N ALA A 116 2.39 0.16 3.90
CA ALA A 116 2.33 -0.35 2.54
C ALA A 116 3.06 -1.69 2.39
N ALA A 117 4.26 -1.81 2.96
CA ALA A 117 5.03 -3.05 2.98
C ALA A 117 4.26 -4.18 3.68
N ALA A 118 3.59 -3.90 4.79
CA ALA A 118 2.75 -4.86 5.50
C ALA A 118 1.56 -5.33 4.64
N GLN A 119 0.92 -4.43 3.88
CA GLN A 119 -0.14 -4.80 2.92
C GLN A 119 0.39 -5.72 1.81
N PHE A 120 1.53 -5.39 1.21
CA PHE A 120 2.15 -6.22 0.17
C PHE A 120 2.64 -7.57 0.71
N ALA A 121 3.22 -7.58 1.91
CA ALA A 121 3.61 -8.79 2.61
C ALA A 121 2.38 -9.66 2.90
N GLY A 122 1.28 -9.10 3.41
CA GLY A 122 0.02 -9.81 3.62
C GLY A 122 -0.50 -10.46 2.33
N ALA A 123 -0.48 -9.73 1.22
CA ALA A 123 -0.87 -10.26 -0.09
C ALA A 123 0.06 -11.39 -0.59
N ALA A 124 1.37 -11.29 -0.31
CA ALA A 124 2.35 -12.30 -0.68
C ALA A 124 2.24 -13.57 0.17
N LEU A 125 1.97 -13.42 1.47
CA LEU A 125 1.87 -14.51 2.44
C LEU A 125 0.66 -15.41 2.17
N LEU A 126 -0.49 -14.85 1.79
CA LEU A 126 -1.74 -15.59 1.56
C LEU A 126 -1.72 -16.45 0.27
N ARG A 127 -0.90 -17.50 0.16
CA ARG A 127 -0.78 -18.38 -1.04
C ARG A 127 -2.07 -19.18 -1.37
N PRO A 128 -2.37 -19.50 -2.65
CA PRO A 128 -3.51 -20.37 -2.99
C PRO A 128 -3.43 -21.70 -2.23
N PRO A 129 -4.53 -22.19 -1.60
CA PRO A 129 -5.93 -21.73 -1.64
C PRO A 129 -6.30 -20.69 -0.56
N SER A 130 -5.40 -20.33 0.35
CA SER A 130 -5.71 -19.48 1.52
C SER A 130 -6.09 -18.02 1.23
N HIS A 131 -5.89 -17.55 0.00
CA HIS A 131 -6.35 -16.24 -0.50
C HIS A 131 -7.86 -16.09 -0.62
N LEU A 132 -8.62 -17.19 -0.58
CA LEU A 132 -10.06 -17.16 -0.71
C LEU A 132 -10.71 -17.02 0.68
N LEU A 133 -11.33 -15.86 0.93
CA LEU A 133 -12.25 -15.66 2.04
C LEU A 133 -13.65 -15.54 1.48
N LEU A 134 -14.55 -16.44 1.89
CA LEU A 134 -15.93 -16.43 1.41
C LEU A 134 -16.00 -16.38 -0.14
N ALA A 135 -15.13 -17.17 -0.80
CA ALA A 135 -14.95 -17.21 -2.26
C ALA A 135 -14.43 -15.91 -2.94
N SER A 136 -14.04 -14.89 -2.17
CA SER A 136 -13.44 -13.65 -2.69
C SER A 136 -11.92 -13.63 -2.52
N ASP A 137 -11.19 -13.13 -3.53
CA ASP A 137 -9.73 -12.96 -3.49
C ASP A 137 -9.34 -11.72 -2.69
N VAL A 138 -8.71 -11.92 -1.52
CA VAL A 138 -8.25 -10.81 -0.67
C VAL A 138 -6.88 -10.25 -1.06
N ARG A 139 -6.16 -10.86 -2.00
CA ARG A 139 -4.84 -10.37 -2.44
C ARG A 139 -4.94 -9.10 -3.26
N SER A 140 -5.92 -9.06 -4.16
CA SER A 140 -6.18 -7.91 -5.02
C SER A 140 -6.43 -6.62 -4.21
N PRO A 141 -7.38 -6.60 -3.24
CA PRO A 141 -7.60 -5.41 -2.42
C PRO A 141 -6.39 -5.03 -1.56
N LEU A 142 -5.67 -5.99 -0.95
CA LEU A 142 -4.45 -5.69 -0.18
C LEU A 142 -3.37 -5.00 -1.03
N ARG A 143 -3.14 -5.47 -2.26
CA ARG A 143 -2.20 -4.82 -3.19
C ARG A 143 -2.68 -3.42 -3.57
N GLY A 144 -3.98 -3.24 -3.77
CA GLY A 144 -4.60 -1.95 -4.02
C GLY A 144 -4.40 -0.98 -2.85
N PHE A 145 -4.66 -1.43 -1.61
CA PHE A 145 -4.43 -0.65 -0.40
C PHE A 145 -2.97 -0.23 -0.25
N GLY A 146 -2.02 -1.15 -0.47
CA GLY A 146 -0.59 -0.84 -0.48
C GLY A 146 -0.23 0.23 -1.52
N ALA A 147 -0.76 0.11 -2.75
CA ALA A 147 -0.52 1.10 -3.80
C ALA A 147 -1.14 2.48 -3.46
N ILE A 148 -2.35 2.51 -2.90
CA ILE A 148 -3.00 3.74 -2.45
C ILE A 148 -2.19 4.41 -1.34
N LEU A 149 -1.66 3.64 -0.37
CA LEU A 149 -0.80 4.18 0.68
C LEU A 149 0.50 4.78 0.13
N LEU A 150 1.13 4.14 -0.86
CA LEU A 150 2.31 4.71 -1.52
C LEU A 150 1.98 5.98 -2.31
N PHE A 151 0.82 6.03 -2.95
CA PHE A 151 0.35 7.22 -3.64
C PHE A 151 0.04 8.35 -2.66
N ALA A 152 -0.60 8.05 -1.53
CA ALA A 152 -0.84 9.02 -0.46
C ALA A 152 0.49 9.55 0.09
N LEU A 153 1.47 8.68 0.34
CA LEU A 153 2.80 9.08 0.79
C LEU A 153 3.48 10.03 -0.19
N LEU A 154 3.45 9.72 -1.50
CA LEU A 154 3.98 10.63 -2.52
C LEU A 154 3.37 12.03 -2.41
N ASN A 155 2.05 12.13 -2.24
CA ASN A 155 1.38 13.42 -2.11
C ASN A 155 1.75 14.14 -0.80
N LEU A 156 1.92 13.40 0.29
CA LEU A 156 2.35 13.95 1.58
C LEU A 156 3.79 14.46 1.55
N GLU A 157 4.72 13.73 0.92
CA GLU A 157 6.11 14.17 0.78
C GLU A 157 6.23 15.44 -0.06
N ILE A 158 5.45 15.54 -1.14
CA ILE A 158 5.40 16.78 -1.96
C ILE A 158 4.77 17.92 -1.13
N ALA A 159 3.70 17.65 -0.38
CA ALA A 159 3.08 18.65 0.48
C ALA A 159 4.06 19.14 1.57
N ASP A 160 4.79 18.22 2.20
CA ASP A 160 5.78 18.53 3.23
C ASP A 160 6.95 19.34 2.63
N PHE A 161 7.55 18.88 1.52
CA PHE A 161 8.69 19.55 0.91
C PHE A 161 8.44 21.02 0.60
N PHE A 162 7.24 21.34 0.11
CA PHE A 162 6.85 22.71 -0.24
C PHE A 162 6.14 23.49 0.88
N ALA A 163 5.87 22.88 2.04
CA ALA A 163 5.25 23.60 3.16
C ALA A 163 6.27 24.52 3.84
N GLU A 164 5.88 25.79 4.05
CA GLU A 164 6.74 26.84 4.62
C GLU A 164 6.52 27.03 6.13
N GLY A 165 5.45 26.48 6.70
CA GLY A 165 5.13 26.54 8.14
C GLY A 165 5.28 25.21 8.90
N ALA A 166 4.98 25.24 10.21
CA ALA A 166 5.02 24.08 11.11
C ALA A 166 3.90 23.04 10.89
N THR A 167 2.93 23.36 10.03
CA THR A 167 1.77 22.54 9.67
C THR A 167 1.64 22.45 8.14
N LEU A 168 1.07 21.34 7.63
CA LEU A 168 0.75 21.18 6.21
C LEU A 168 -0.39 22.14 5.82
N THR A 169 -0.06 23.31 5.28
CA THR A 169 -1.04 24.22 4.68
C THR A 169 -1.20 23.90 3.20
N PHE A 170 -2.42 23.53 2.79
CA PHE A 170 -2.78 23.39 1.39
C PHE A 170 -3.03 24.77 0.79
N ASP A 171 -1.95 25.51 0.52
CA ASP A 171 -2.06 26.78 -0.22
C ASP A 171 -2.25 26.49 -1.72
N PHE A 172 -3.42 26.90 -2.23
CA PHE A 172 -3.84 26.73 -3.63
C PHE A 172 -3.39 27.87 -4.56
N THR A 173 -2.67 28.85 -4.02
CA THR A 173 -2.20 30.05 -4.72
C THR A 173 -0.69 30.20 -4.56
N GLY A 174 0.04 30.28 -5.68
CA GLY A 174 1.39 30.87 -5.72
C GLY A 174 2.59 29.94 -5.93
N ASN A 175 2.44 28.61 -5.91
CA ASN A 175 3.60 27.71 -6.05
C ASN A 175 3.50 26.77 -7.27
N PHE A 176 3.76 27.32 -8.46
CA PHE A 176 3.82 26.56 -9.72
C PHE A 176 4.73 25.33 -9.63
N ALA A 177 5.86 25.44 -8.91
CA ALA A 177 6.77 24.32 -8.71
C ALA A 177 6.13 23.17 -7.90
N ARG A 178 5.30 23.48 -6.89
CA ARG A 178 4.52 22.48 -6.15
C ARG A 178 3.51 21.77 -7.06
N ASP A 179 2.73 22.54 -7.82
CA ASP A 179 1.70 22.00 -8.72
C ASP A 179 2.28 21.08 -9.79
N LEU A 180 3.41 21.49 -10.39
CA LEU A 180 4.16 20.69 -11.37
C LEU A 180 4.79 19.45 -10.73
N SER A 181 5.28 19.55 -9.49
CA SER A 181 5.84 18.41 -8.74
C SER A 181 4.79 17.32 -8.50
N TYR A 182 3.56 17.69 -8.16
CA TYR A 182 2.44 16.74 -8.07
C TYR A 182 2.21 16.03 -9.41
N THR A 183 2.19 16.77 -10.52
CA THR A 183 1.93 16.21 -11.85
C THR A 183 3.04 15.27 -12.31
N ILE A 184 4.31 15.65 -12.11
CA ILE A 184 5.47 14.78 -12.38
C ILE A 184 5.40 13.52 -11.51
N GLY A 185 5.14 13.69 -10.21
CA GLY A 185 5.02 12.58 -9.26
C GLY A 185 3.90 11.60 -9.66
N TRP A 186 2.71 12.10 -9.97
CA TRP A 186 1.58 11.27 -10.40
C TRP A 186 1.88 10.54 -11.71
N GLY A 187 2.55 11.20 -12.66
CA GLY A 187 2.97 10.59 -13.92
C GLY A 187 3.97 9.46 -13.72
N LEU A 188 5.01 9.68 -12.90
CA LEU A 188 5.98 8.65 -12.55
C LEU A 188 5.34 7.48 -11.80
N PHE A 189 4.41 7.76 -10.88
CA PHE A 189 3.68 6.72 -10.16
C PHE A 189 2.78 5.91 -11.10
N ALA A 190 2.07 6.56 -12.01
CA ALA A 190 1.23 5.92 -13.02
C ALA A 190 2.05 5.01 -13.95
N LEU A 191 3.22 5.48 -14.42
CA LEU A 191 4.15 4.67 -15.19
C LEU A 191 4.68 3.48 -14.38
N GLY A 192 5.03 3.69 -13.11
CA GLY A 192 5.43 2.62 -12.19
C GLY A 192 4.35 1.55 -12.01
N LEU A 193 3.09 1.95 -11.86
CA LEU A 193 1.94 1.03 -11.82
C LEU A 193 1.76 0.30 -13.15
N LEU A 194 1.88 0.99 -14.28
CA LEU A 194 1.77 0.39 -15.61
C LEU A 194 2.85 -0.68 -15.81
N VAL A 195 4.12 -0.33 -15.57
CA VAL A 195 5.27 -1.25 -15.67
C VAL A 195 5.12 -2.41 -14.69
N GLY A 196 4.79 -2.14 -13.42
CA GLY A 196 4.59 -3.18 -12.41
C GLY A 196 3.42 -4.12 -12.73
N GLY A 197 2.33 -3.58 -13.27
CA GLY A 197 1.17 -4.33 -13.74
C GLY A 197 1.48 -5.20 -14.97
N ILE A 198 2.34 -4.70 -15.86
CA ILE A 198 2.86 -5.44 -17.02
C ILE A 198 3.77 -6.59 -16.57
N VAL A 199 4.78 -6.31 -15.75
CA VAL A 199 5.76 -7.31 -15.27
C VAL A 199 5.07 -8.42 -14.46
N ARG A 200 4.01 -8.09 -13.73
CA ARG A 200 3.23 -9.06 -12.93
C ARG A 200 1.97 -9.60 -13.63
N SER A 201 1.78 -9.32 -14.92
CA SER A 201 0.60 -9.74 -15.71
C SER A 201 -0.75 -9.43 -15.04
N SER A 202 -0.84 -8.35 -14.25
CA SER A 202 -2.05 -7.96 -13.53
C SER A 202 -2.86 -6.96 -14.33
N ARG A 203 -4.02 -7.40 -14.85
CA ARG A 203 -4.94 -6.52 -15.60
C ARG A 203 -5.36 -5.30 -14.78
N SER A 204 -5.79 -5.51 -13.54
CA SER A 204 -6.28 -4.44 -12.65
C SER A 204 -5.22 -3.37 -12.37
N THR A 205 -3.97 -3.76 -12.12
CA THR A 205 -2.87 -2.81 -11.84
C THR A 205 -2.55 -1.96 -13.08
N ARG A 206 -2.63 -2.55 -14.28
CA ARG A 206 -2.43 -1.84 -15.55
C ARG A 206 -3.53 -0.80 -15.79
N TYR A 207 -4.80 -1.16 -15.59
CA TYR A 207 -5.91 -0.22 -15.74
C TYR A 207 -5.86 0.90 -14.68
N ALA A 208 -5.45 0.60 -13.45
CA ALA A 208 -5.22 1.62 -12.43
C ALA A 208 -4.11 2.61 -12.85
N GLY A 209 -2.99 2.09 -13.38
CA GLY A 209 -1.92 2.94 -13.92
C GLY A 209 -2.37 3.79 -15.11
N LEU A 210 -3.12 3.21 -16.05
CA LEU A 210 -3.65 3.94 -17.21
C LEU A 210 -4.67 5.01 -16.79
N GLY A 211 -5.56 4.69 -15.86
CA GLY A 211 -6.52 5.64 -15.31
C GLY A 211 -5.83 6.81 -14.61
N LEU A 212 -4.82 6.53 -13.77
CA LEU A 212 -4.04 7.58 -13.11
C LEU A 212 -3.25 8.42 -14.13
N LEU A 213 -2.71 7.80 -15.19
CA LEU A 213 -2.02 8.53 -16.25
C LEU A 213 -2.98 9.47 -16.97
N ALA A 214 -4.20 9.01 -17.31
CA ALA A 214 -5.22 9.85 -17.92
C ALA A 214 -5.60 11.05 -17.04
N VAL A 215 -5.79 10.83 -15.73
CA VAL A 215 -6.04 11.90 -14.75
C VAL A 215 -4.86 12.87 -14.67
N THR A 216 -3.63 12.37 -14.69
CA THR A 216 -2.41 13.19 -14.65
C THR A 216 -2.31 14.07 -15.89
N LEU A 217 -2.57 13.53 -17.08
CA LEU A 217 -2.57 14.27 -18.33
C LEU A 217 -3.68 15.33 -18.35
N ALA A 218 -4.88 15.00 -17.88
CA ALA A 218 -5.96 15.95 -17.75
C ALA A 218 -5.58 17.11 -16.82
N LYS A 219 -5.01 16.81 -15.64
CA LYS A 219 -4.51 17.84 -14.71
C LYS A 219 -3.44 18.72 -15.37
N LEU A 220 -2.46 18.11 -16.03
CA LEU A 220 -1.40 18.83 -16.73
C LEU A 220 -1.96 19.83 -17.76
N PHE A 221 -2.95 19.43 -18.56
CA PHE A 221 -3.55 20.28 -19.59
C PHE A 221 -4.45 21.38 -19.04
N PHE A 222 -5.39 21.03 -18.16
CA PHE A 222 -6.43 21.96 -17.71
C PHE A 222 -5.96 22.88 -16.60
N HIS A 223 -5.03 22.44 -15.77
CA HIS A 223 -4.58 23.20 -14.60
C HIS A 223 -3.19 23.79 -14.77
N ASP A 224 -2.19 22.96 -15.08
CA ASP A 224 -0.79 23.41 -15.03
C ASP A 224 -0.42 24.21 -16.29
N LEU A 225 -0.84 23.73 -17.47
CA LEU A 225 -0.58 24.37 -18.75
C LEU A 225 -1.39 25.64 -18.97
N ALA A 226 -2.55 25.77 -18.33
CA ALA A 226 -3.36 26.98 -18.38
C ALA A 226 -2.63 28.19 -17.78
N ARG A 227 -1.70 27.97 -16.84
CA ARG A 227 -0.89 29.01 -16.19
C ARG A 227 0.41 29.33 -16.93
N LEU A 228 0.79 28.54 -17.93
CA LEU A 228 2.02 28.72 -18.69
C LEU A 228 1.83 29.65 -19.90
N ASP A 229 2.86 30.46 -20.15
CA ASP A 229 3.01 31.23 -21.39
C ASP A 229 3.04 30.32 -22.61
N GLN A 230 2.65 30.89 -23.76
CA GLN A 230 2.31 30.14 -24.97
C GLN A 230 3.45 29.24 -25.50
N LEU A 231 4.71 29.67 -25.36
CA LEU A 231 5.90 28.90 -25.75
C LEU A 231 6.11 27.64 -24.91
N TYR A 232 5.97 27.74 -23.58
CA TYR A 232 6.10 26.59 -22.68
C TYR A 232 4.97 25.60 -22.87
N ARG A 233 3.78 26.08 -23.25
CA ARG A 233 2.63 25.24 -23.56
C ARG A 233 2.91 24.29 -24.72
N ILE A 234 3.55 24.79 -25.79
CA ILE A 234 3.95 23.99 -26.96
C ILE A 234 4.95 22.89 -26.59
N GLY A 235 5.99 23.23 -25.81
CA GLY A 235 6.99 22.26 -25.35
C GLY A 235 6.39 21.15 -24.48
N ALA A 236 5.45 21.49 -23.59
CA ALA A 236 4.76 20.53 -22.76
C ALA A 236 3.83 19.59 -23.55
N PHE A 237 3.13 20.08 -24.58
CA PHE A 237 2.36 19.22 -25.50
C PHE A 237 3.26 18.16 -26.15
N ALA A 238 4.47 18.54 -26.57
CA ALA A 238 5.43 17.59 -27.13
C ALA A 238 5.89 16.55 -26.10
N GLY A 239 6.20 16.98 -24.87
CA GLY A 239 6.56 16.06 -23.77
C GLY A 239 5.44 15.06 -23.45
N VAL A 240 4.20 15.53 -23.40
CA VAL A 240 3.03 14.65 -23.21
C VAL A 240 2.88 13.66 -24.35
N ALA A 241 3.04 14.10 -25.60
CA ALA A 241 2.98 13.20 -26.76
C ALA A 241 4.02 12.08 -26.65
N ILE A 242 5.25 12.39 -26.24
CA ILE A 242 6.31 11.39 -26.02
C ILE A 242 5.90 10.39 -24.94
N ILE A 243 5.38 10.85 -23.80
CA ILE A 243 4.92 9.96 -22.71
C ILE A 243 3.76 9.07 -23.16
N ALA A 244 2.79 9.63 -23.89
CA ALA A 244 1.65 8.89 -24.43
C ALA A 244 2.09 7.83 -25.46
N ILE A 245 3.05 8.17 -26.34
CA ILE A 245 3.66 7.23 -27.27
C ILE A 245 4.39 6.12 -26.52
N ALA A 246 5.18 6.45 -25.49
CA ALA A 246 5.88 5.46 -24.69
C ALA A 246 4.89 4.51 -23.97
N ALA A 247 3.81 5.05 -23.39
CA ALA A 247 2.75 4.26 -22.78
C ALA A 247 2.03 3.37 -23.80
N SER A 248 1.73 3.89 -25.00
CA SER A 248 1.13 3.14 -26.10
C SER A 248 2.05 2.02 -26.59
N PHE A 249 3.35 2.30 -26.78
CA PHE A 249 4.34 1.30 -27.17
C PHE A 249 4.48 0.20 -26.11
N LEU A 250 4.54 0.57 -24.84
CA LEU A 250 4.51 -0.36 -23.71
C LEU A 250 3.23 -1.20 -23.70
N TYR A 251 2.11 -0.70 -24.20
CA TYR A 251 0.87 -1.45 -24.30
C TYR A 251 0.84 -2.40 -25.51
N GLN A 252 1.20 -1.89 -26.70
CA GLN A 252 1.19 -2.62 -27.97
C GLN A 252 2.19 -3.78 -28.01
N ARG A 253 3.40 -3.58 -27.46
CA ARG A 253 4.44 -4.62 -27.40
C ARG A 253 3.97 -5.91 -26.71
N PHE A 254 2.96 -5.84 -25.83
CA PHE A 254 2.44 -7.00 -25.13
C PHE A 254 1.20 -7.61 -25.79
N LEU A 255 0.43 -6.84 -26.55
CA LEU A 255 -0.64 -7.39 -27.39
C LEU A 255 -0.07 -8.26 -28.52
N ASN A 256 1.11 -7.91 -29.03
CA ASN A 256 1.79 -8.65 -30.09
C ASN A 256 2.64 -9.85 -29.58
N ARG A 257 2.40 -10.37 -28.37
CA ARG A 257 2.92 -11.70 -28.01
C ARG A 257 1.96 -12.73 -28.60
N PRO A 258 2.36 -13.51 -29.63
CA PRO A 258 1.50 -14.56 -30.16
C PRO A 258 1.29 -15.60 -29.05
N ASP A 259 0.04 -16.00 -28.81
CA ASP A 259 -0.28 -17.20 -28.06
C ASP A 259 0.36 -18.40 -28.77
N SER A 260 1.61 -18.69 -28.41
CA SER A 260 2.39 -19.79 -28.95
C SER A 260 2.02 -21.06 -28.18
N ALA A 261 0.77 -21.49 -28.28
CA ALA A 261 0.33 -22.80 -27.80
C ALA A 261 -1.09 -23.10 -28.31
N HIS A 262 -1.22 -23.46 -29.58
CA HIS A 262 -2.08 -24.55 -30.03
C HIS A 262 -1.69 -24.90 -31.47
N GLU A 263 -0.54 -25.56 -31.61
CA GLU A 263 -0.30 -26.43 -32.75
C GLU A 263 -0.17 -27.85 -32.17
N ASN A 264 -1.15 -28.69 -32.49
CA ASN A 264 -0.82 -30.00 -32.98
C ASN A 264 -1.83 -30.37 -34.08
N PRO A 265 -1.35 -30.66 -35.30
CA PRO A 265 -2.16 -31.13 -36.41
C PRO A 265 -2.26 -32.66 -36.33
N THR A 266 -3.46 -33.21 -36.15
CA THR A 266 -3.74 -34.62 -36.45
C THR A 266 -5.22 -34.80 -36.76
N ALA A 267 -5.55 -34.90 -38.05
CA ALA A 267 -6.31 -35.98 -38.69
C ALA A 267 -6.43 -35.68 -40.19
#